data_AF-A0A944IIK3-F1
#
_entry.id   AF-A0A944IIK3-F1
#
_cell.length_a   1.000
_cell.length_b   1.000
_cell.length_c   1.000
_cell.angle_alpha   90.00
_cell.angle_beta   90.00
_cell.angle_gamma   90.00
#
_symmetry.space_group_name_H-M   'P 1'
#
loop_
_entity.id
_entity.type
_entity.pdbx_description
1 polymer ?
#
loop_
_entity_poly.entity_id
_entity_poly.type
_entity_poly.pdbx_seq_one_letter_code
_entity_poly.pdbx_strand_id
1 'polypeptide(L)'
;MTVAPEAPGARRAPRPPRTTLPGPRRTTDPGGERRRTLGSLRDTDVYAVLGALAAALSVTWLLFRWLLPFDGVVGFAVMAYGFFLLLYALLVSFDESGPAVVDRIAAAVVRSMGLLMVAILAVVVVYALVEGRKALVHLNFFTQDMELAGPLEPLSVGGALHAAAGTLIMIVLALVITVPLGLVCAVFLNEVPGTFARFVRTIVEAMTALPSIVAGLFIYATVILGIGMDQSGLAASLALSVMMLPIIIRAADVVIRLVPGTLREAAYAMGTSRWRTAWHVVLPTCRSGLTTSVILGTARGIGETSPVLLTAGFTSEMNLDPLSGPMVSLPLATFEFVKSPEPTMVSRGFGTASLLMVMVLLLFVAARVLGGRGPGQLTRRQEHRRVTASRRDARRYAQRAGRAVPGASASGASASGASVPGVSASGASVPGVSASGASVSADPRTRRTRKGRSS
;
A
#
# COMPACT_ATOMS: atom_id res chain seq x y z
N MET A 1 94.74 -15.26 44.54
CA MET A 1 93.28 -15.30 44.27
C MET A 1 93.09 -15.81 42.86
N THR A 2 92.36 -16.89 42.74
CA THR A 2 92.36 -17.87 41.64
C THR A 2 91.11 -17.76 40.77
N VAL A 3 91.27 -18.07 39.47
CA VAL A 3 90.27 -18.59 38.50
C VAL A 3 89.32 -17.57 37.80
N ALA A 4 89.66 -17.25 36.53
CA ALA A 4 89.02 -17.70 35.26
C ALA A 4 87.48 -17.46 35.00
N PRO A 5 86.97 -17.65 33.75
CA PRO A 5 86.23 -16.63 32.98
C PRO A 5 84.78 -17.05 32.61
N GLU A 6 84.14 -16.23 31.76
CA GLU A 6 82.81 -16.32 31.13
C GLU A 6 82.06 -17.68 31.10
N ALA A 7 80.76 -17.62 31.36
CA ALA A 7 79.76 -18.51 30.77
C ALA A 7 78.92 -17.74 29.72
N PRO A 8 78.89 -18.19 28.45
CA PRO A 8 78.16 -17.53 27.38
C PRO A 8 76.72 -18.02 27.26
N GLY A 9 75.84 -17.15 26.76
CA GLY A 9 74.71 -17.57 25.93
C GLY A 9 73.37 -17.76 26.63
N ALA A 10 72.56 -16.70 26.61
CA ALA A 10 71.13 -16.84 26.32
C ALA A 10 70.68 -15.63 25.49
N ARG A 11 70.93 -15.68 24.17
CA ARG A 11 70.27 -14.78 23.22
C ARG A 11 68.77 -14.95 23.41
N ARG A 12 68.09 -13.97 24.01
CA ARG A 12 66.63 -13.93 24.01
C ARG A 12 66.18 -13.81 22.57
N ALA A 13 65.51 -14.85 22.06
CA ALA A 13 64.89 -14.83 20.75
C ALA A 13 63.95 -13.62 20.63
N PRO A 14 63.90 -12.93 19.48
CA PRO A 14 62.93 -11.87 19.27
C PRO A 14 61.53 -12.46 19.40
N ARG A 15 60.73 -11.91 20.32
CA ARG A 15 59.32 -12.31 20.49
C ARG A 15 58.61 -12.12 19.14
N PRO A 16 57.79 -13.08 18.68
CA PRO A 16 57.05 -12.89 17.43
C PRO A 16 56.15 -11.65 17.56
N PRO A 17 55.95 -10.89 16.49
CA PRO A 17 55.12 -9.69 16.52
C PRO A 17 53.71 -10.09 16.97
N ARG A 18 53.32 -9.67 18.17
CA ARG A 18 51.95 -9.80 18.65
C ARG A 18 51.11 -8.78 17.90
N THR A 19 50.22 -9.26 17.04
CA THR A 19 49.11 -8.45 16.52
C THR A 19 48.21 -8.08 17.68
N THR A 20 48.35 -6.87 18.20
CA THR A 20 47.43 -6.33 19.20
C THR A 20 46.20 -5.80 18.47
N LEU A 21 45.04 -6.40 18.72
CA LEU A 21 43.77 -5.77 18.36
C LEU A 21 43.69 -4.42 19.08
N PRO A 22 43.38 -3.30 18.38
CA PRO A 22 43.16 -2.04 19.05
C PRO A 22 42.05 -2.23 20.08
N GLY A 23 42.36 -1.99 21.36
CA GLY A 23 41.33 -1.95 22.39
C GLY A 23 40.25 -0.94 21.98
N PRO A 24 38.97 -1.18 22.29
CA PRO A 24 37.91 -0.25 21.92
C PRO A 24 38.32 1.12 22.42
N ARG A 25 38.57 2.05 21.48
CA ARG A 25 38.83 3.46 21.80
C ARG A 25 37.69 3.87 22.72
N ARG A 26 37.98 4.09 24.00
CA ARG A 26 37.09 4.87 24.86
C ARG A 26 37.10 6.26 24.24
N THR A 27 36.12 6.51 23.39
CA THR A 27 35.77 7.84 22.90
C THR A 27 35.35 8.63 24.13
N THR A 28 36.31 9.30 24.78
CA THR A 28 35.99 10.50 25.56
C THR A 28 35.76 11.61 24.55
N ASP A 29 34.63 11.53 23.87
CA ASP A 29 34.11 12.62 23.06
C ASP A 29 32.89 13.17 23.81
N PRO A 30 32.98 14.38 24.41
CA PRO A 30 31.83 15.03 25.02
C PRO A 30 30.78 15.47 23.98
N GLY A 31 31.06 15.35 22.68
CA GLY A 31 30.16 15.71 21.60
C GLY A 31 29.44 14.50 21.00
N GLY A 32 28.83 13.64 21.82
CA GLY A 32 27.92 12.64 21.30
C GLY A 32 26.86 13.33 20.45
N GLU A 33 26.82 13.06 19.14
CA GLU A 33 25.72 13.46 18.27
C GLU A 33 24.43 12.95 18.92
N ARG A 34 23.74 13.85 19.63
CA ARG A 34 22.43 13.56 20.18
C ARG A 34 21.54 13.31 18.98
N ARG A 35 21.27 12.03 18.71
CA ARG A 35 20.30 11.61 17.71
C ARG A 35 19.03 12.41 17.94
N ARG A 36 18.79 13.39 17.06
CA ARG A 36 17.73 14.37 17.22
C ARG A 36 16.40 13.63 17.17
N THR A 37 15.70 13.55 18.30
CA THR A 37 14.39 12.92 18.40
C THR A 37 13.35 13.82 17.75
N LEU A 38 13.18 13.69 16.44
CA LEU A 38 12.24 14.46 15.59
C LEU A 38 10.76 14.05 15.78
N GLY A 39 10.42 13.34 16.86
CA GLY A 39 9.13 12.65 17.01
C GLY A 39 8.18 13.20 18.07
N SER A 40 8.62 14.09 18.95
CA SER A 40 7.74 14.67 19.99
C SER A 40 7.28 16.06 19.56
N LEU A 41 5.98 16.19 19.24
CA LEU A 41 5.33 17.50 19.16
C LEU A 41 5.46 18.16 20.54
N ARG A 42 6.26 19.21 20.66
CA ARG A 42 6.29 20.02 21.89
C ARG A 42 5.09 20.96 21.86
N ASP A 43 4.51 21.25 23.03
CA ASP A 43 3.40 22.22 23.12
C ASP A 43 3.79 23.59 22.56
N THR A 44 5.08 23.96 22.70
CA THR A 44 5.67 25.16 22.09
C THR A 44 5.57 25.17 20.57
N ASP A 45 5.68 24.01 19.91
CA ASP A 45 5.56 23.90 18.45
C ASP A 45 4.13 24.15 17.99
N VAL A 46 3.14 23.67 18.76
CA VAL A 46 1.72 23.88 18.46
C VAL A 46 1.35 25.34 18.63
N TYR A 47 1.79 25.99 19.70
CA TYR A 47 1.59 27.43 19.89
C TYR A 47 2.28 28.25 18.82
N ALA A 48 3.47 27.83 18.36
CA ALA A 48 4.17 28.52 17.29
C ALA A 48 3.42 28.47 15.95
N VAL A 49 2.85 27.30 15.61
CA VAL A 49 2.02 27.14 14.40
C VAL A 49 0.74 27.97 14.50
N LEU A 50 0.02 27.88 15.62
CA LEU A 50 -1.25 28.61 15.81
C LEU A 50 -1.04 30.12 15.86
N GLY A 51 0.00 30.57 16.56
CA GLY A 51 0.39 31.98 16.64
C GLY A 51 0.79 32.55 15.28
N ALA A 52 1.62 31.83 14.52
CA ALA A 52 1.99 32.24 13.17
C ALA A 52 0.78 32.29 12.22
N LEU A 53 -0.17 31.35 12.32
CA LEU A 53 -1.37 31.32 11.50
C LEU A 53 -2.32 32.49 11.80
N ALA A 54 -2.58 32.76 13.08
CA ALA A 54 -3.42 33.89 13.49
C ALA A 54 -2.79 35.23 13.11
N ALA A 55 -1.47 35.38 13.30
CA ALA A 55 -0.73 36.58 12.92
C ALA A 55 -0.73 36.78 11.40
N ALA A 56 -0.53 35.72 10.62
CA ALA A 56 -0.54 35.80 9.16
C ALA A 56 -1.92 36.19 8.60
N LEU A 57 -3.00 35.63 9.13
CA LEU A 57 -4.36 36.01 8.72
C LEU A 57 -4.66 37.47 9.08
N SER A 58 -4.23 37.92 10.26
CA SER A 58 -4.43 39.31 10.72
C SER A 58 -3.65 40.33 9.88
N VAL A 59 -2.37 40.04 9.60
CA VAL A 59 -1.51 40.88 8.75
C VAL A 59 -2.05 40.95 7.33
N THR A 60 -2.50 39.81 6.78
CA THR A 60 -3.03 39.77 5.42
C THR A 60 -4.37 40.50 5.32
N TRP A 61 -5.25 40.33 6.32
CA TRP A 61 -6.51 41.06 6.39
C TRP A 61 -6.31 42.57 6.47
N LEU A 62 -5.36 43.03 7.29
CA LEU A 62 -5.01 44.45 7.37
C LEU A 62 -4.45 44.98 6.04
N LEU A 63 -3.56 44.23 5.37
CA LEU A 63 -2.99 44.63 4.08
C LEU A 63 -4.06 44.73 2.97
N PHE A 64 -4.92 43.73 2.84
CA PHE A 64 -5.96 43.69 1.80
C PHE A 64 -7.10 44.68 2.06
N ARG A 65 -7.46 44.93 3.32
CA ARG A 65 -8.62 45.78 3.62
C ARG A 65 -8.26 47.25 3.78
N TRP A 66 -7.02 47.54 4.15
CA TRP A 66 -6.63 48.88 4.59
C TRP A 66 -5.50 49.50 3.77
N LEU A 67 -4.58 48.72 3.20
CA LEU A 67 -3.36 49.26 2.59
C LEU A 67 -3.30 49.13 1.06
N LEU A 68 -3.79 48.03 0.48
CA LEU A 68 -3.72 47.79 -0.95
C LEU A 68 -5.12 47.54 -1.54
N PRO A 69 -5.44 48.06 -2.74
CA PRO A 69 -6.70 47.81 -3.44
C PRO A 69 -6.67 46.43 -4.12
N PHE A 70 -6.37 45.37 -3.36
CA PHE A 70 -6.40 44.01 -3.86
C PHE A 70 -7.75 43.36 -3.54
N ASP A 71 -8.48 42.99 -4.59
CA ASP A 71 -9.70 42.19 -4.49
C ASP A 71 -9.43 40.76 -4.99
N GLY A 72 -9.82 39.76 -4.20
CA GLY A 72 -9.77 38.35 -4.63
C GLY A 72 -9.37 37.36 -3.53
N VAL A 73 -10.14 36.27 -3.42
CA VAL A 73 -9.93 35.19 -2.42
C VAL A 73 -8.59 34.48 -2.63
N VAL A 74 -8.17 34.31 -3.88
CA VAL A 74 -6.91 33.62 -4.23
C VAL A 74 -5.70 34.44 -3.80
N GLY A 75 -5.69 35.74 -4.10
CA GLY A 75 -4.60 36.63 -3.69
C GLY A 75 -4.46 36.70 -2.18
N PHE A 76 -5.58 36.78 -1.46
CA PHE A 76 -5.61 36.74 0.00
C PHE A 76 -4.99 35.44 0.54
N ALA A 77 -5.40 34.28 0.02
CA ALA A 77 -4.90 32.99 0.49
C ALA A 77 -3.39 32.81 0.26
N VAL A 78 -2.88 33.23 -0.91
CA VAL A 78 -1.45 33.14 -1.24
C VAL A 78 -0.62 34.02 -0.31
N MET A 79 -1.04 35.27 -0.09
CA MET A 79 -0.33 36.19 0.79
C MET A 79 -0.39 35.74 2.26
N ALA A 80 -1.55 35.29 2.73
CA ALA A 80 -1.70 34.72 4.07
C ALA A 80 -0.79 33.52 4.30
N TYR A 81 -0.66 32.64 3.31
CA TYR A 81 0.24 31.51 3.41
C TYR A 81 1.73 31.93 3.39
N GLY A 82 2.09 32.91 2.57
CA GLY A 82 3.44 33.49 2.56
C GLY A 82 3.83 34.10 3.90
N PHE A 83 2.94 34.89 4.50
CA PHE A 83 3.15 35.46 5.83
C PHE A 83 3.18 34.39 6.93
N PHE A 84 2.37 33.34 6.80
CA PHE A 84 2.40 32.21 7.73
C PHE A 84 3.78 31.56 7.74
N LEU A 85 4.35 31.25 6.58
CA LEU A 85 5.70 30.67 6.50
C LEU A 85 6.77 31.61 7.06
N LEU A 86 6.68 32.91 6.75
CA LEU A 86 7.63 33.91 7.24
C LEU A 86 7.60 34.03 8.77
N LEU A 87 6.40 34.19 9.34
CA LEU A 87 6.23 34.37 10.79
C LEU A 87 6.51 33.09 11.56
N TYR A 88 6.17 31.93 10.97
CA TYR A 88 6.53 30.63 11.53
C TYR A 88 8.04 30.42 11.54
N ALA A 89 8.73 30.76 10.44
CA ALA A 89 10.19 30.72 10.36
C ALA A 89 10.85 31.61 11.42
N LEU A 90 10.37 32.85 11.56
CA LEU A 90 10.83 33.81 12.55
C LEU A 90 10.65 33.28 13.98
N LEU A 91 9.48 32.75 14.30
CA LEU A 91 9.19 32.25 15.63
C LEU A 91 10.05 31.03 15.99
N VAL A 92 10.25 30.11 15.04
CA VAL A 92 11.12 28.93 15.22
C VAL A 92 12.60 29.33 15.33
N SER A 93 13.02 30.40 14.64
CA SER A 93 14.40 30.90 14.69
C SER A 93 14.83 31.42 16.07
N PHE A 94 13.89 31.76 16.94
CA PHE A 94 14.20 32.20 18.30
C PHE A 94 14.60 31.04 19.21
N ASP A 95 14.08 29.84 18.95
CA ASP A 95 14.28 28.66 19.80
C ASP A 95 15.26 27.64 19.22
N GLU A 96 15.49 27.64 17.89
CA GLU A 96 16.26 26.60 17.21
C GLU A 96 17.35 27.12 16.24
N SER A 97 18.31 26.23 15.93
CA SER A 97 19.40 26.52 15.00
C SER A 97 18.93 26.62 13.54
N GLY A 98 19.68 27.38 12.71
CA GLY A 98 19.34 27.62 11.30
C GLY A 98 18.95 26.37 10.48
N PRO A 99 19.71 25.25 10.52
CA PRO A 99 19.33 24.02 9.82
C PRO A 99 17.98 23.43 10.28
N ALA A 100 17.59 23.66 11.54
CA ALA A 100 16.33 23.19 12.07
C ALA A 100 15.13 24.01 11.59
N VAL A 101 15.32 25.33 11.46
CA VAL A 101 14.33 26.24 10.90
C VAL A 101 14.00 25.79 9.46
N VAL A 102 15.02 25.49 8.66
CA VAL A 102 14.85 24.99 7.28
C VAL A 102 14.07 23.67 7.26
N ASP A 103 14.43 22.70 8.12
CA ASP A 103 13.72 21.41 8.23
C ASP A 103 12.24 21.60 8.63
N ARG A 104 11.96 22.47 9.59
CA ARG A 104 10.60 22.76 10.06
C ARG A 104 9.75 23.49 9.02
N ILE A 105 10.33 24.42 8.27
CA ILE A 105 9.66 25.08 7.14
C ILE A 105 9.37 24.07 6.04
N ALA A 106 10.36 23.26 5.66
CA ALA A 106 10.19 22.21 4.64
C ALA A 106 9.08 21.23 5.06
N ALA A 107 9.06 20.82 6.32
CA ALA A 107 8.00 19.96 6.86
C ALA A 107 6.62 20.66 6.87
N ALA A 108 6.55 21.95 7.21
CA ALA A 108 5.31 22.71 7.17
C ALA A 108 4.76 22.84 5.74
N VAL A 109 5.62 23.10 4.76
CA VAL A 109 5.27 23.16 3.33
C VAL A 109 4.79 21.80 2.83
N VAL A 110 5.51 20.72 3.12
CA VAL A 110 5.11 19.38 2.69
C VAL A 110 3.78 18.97 3.31
N ARG A 111 3.56 19.26 4.61
CA ARG A 111 2.28 18.96 5.28
C ARG A 111 1.12 19.79 4.74
N SER A 112 1.32 21.09 4.50
CA SER A 112 0.28 21.97 3.96
C SER A 112 -0.09 21.57 2.52
N MET A 113 0.89 21.23 1.67
CA MET A 113 0.65 20.72 0.32
C MET A 113 -0.09 19.38 0.36
N GLY A 114 0.30 18.47 1.26
CA GLY A 114 -0.40 17.21 1.46
C GLY A 114 -1.86 17.41 1.92
N LEU A 115 -2.09 18.30 2.87
CA LEU A 115 -3.42 18.65 3.36
C LEU A 115 -4.28 19.29 2.25
N LEU A 116 -3.70 20.21 1.47
CA LEU A 116 -4.38 20.84 0.35
C LEU A 116 -4.81 19.81 -0.71
N MET A 117 -3.92 18.87 -1.05
CA MET A 117 -4.24 17.80 -2.00
C MET A 117 -5.40 16.92 -1.50
N VAL A 118 -5.38 16.54 -0.22
CA VAL A 118 -6.48 15.79 0.40
C VAL A 118 -7.77 16.61 0.46
N ALA A 119 -7.70 17.90 0.78
CA ALA A 119 -8.85 18.79 0.82
C ALA A 119 -9.50 18.96 -0.56
N ILE A 120 -8.71 19.18 -1.61
CA ILE A 120 -9.22 19.26 -2.99
C ILE A 120 -9.90 17.94 -3.37
N LEU A 121 -9.27 16.80 -3.10
CA LEU A 121 -9.87 15.49 -3.36
C LEU A 121 -11.19 15.30 -2.59
N ALA A 122 -11.22 15.67 -1.31
CA ALA A 122 -12.42 15.60 -0.48
C ALA A 122 -13.54 16.49 -1.04
N VAL A 123 -13.23 17.71 -1.46
CA VAL A 123 -14.21 18.62 -2.08
C VAL A 123 -14.77 18.00 -3.37
N VAL A 124 -13.93 17.47 -4.26
CA VAL A 124 -14.39 16.84 -5.52
C VAL A 124 -15.31 15.65 -5.25
N VAL A 125 -14.93 14.78 -4.31
CA VAL A 125 -15.75 13.61 -3.94
C VAL A 125 -17.07 14.04 -3.30
N VAL A 126 -17.02 14.93 -2.30
CA VAL A 126 -18.21 15.39 -1.60
C VAL A 126 -19.14 16.13 -2.56
N TYR A 127 -18.61 17.01 -3.41
CA TYR A 127 -19.39 17.75 -4.40
C TYR A 127 -20.10 16.80 -5.38
N ALA A 128 -19.40 15.80 -5.91
CA ALA A 128 -19.99 14.81 -6.80
C ALA A 128 -21.14 14.04 -6.13
N LEU A 129 -20.94 13.58 -4.88
CA LEU A 129 -21.98 12.87 -4.11
C LEU A 129 -23.17 13.77 -3.77
N VAL A 130 -22.90 15.02 -3.40
CA VAL A 130 -23.91 16.02 -3.06
C VAL A 130 -24.76 16.32 -4.29
N GLU A 131 -24.17 16.57 -5.46
CA GLU A 131 -24.93 16.85 -6.67
C GLU A 131 -25.61 15.61 -7.22
N GLY A 132 -24.95 14.45 -7.14
CA GLY A 132 -25.48 13.15 -7.54
C GLY A 132 -26.67 12.69 -6.71
N ARG A 133 -26.88 13.21 -5.49
CA ARG A 133 -28.03 12.88 -4.64
C ARG A 133 -29.37 13.07 -5.36
N LYS A 134 -29.46 14.07 -6.25
CA LYS A 134 -30.68 14.38 -7.00
C LYS A 134 -31.10 13.23 -7.92
N ALA A 135 -30.14 12.50 -8.47
CA ALA A 135 -30.38 11.32 -9.30
C ALA A 135 -30.47 10.02 -8.47
N LEU A 136 -29.63 9.87 -7.43
CA LEU A 136 -29.52 8.62 -6.67
C LEU A 136 -30.74 8.31 -5.77
N VAL A 137 -31.59 9.28 -5.44
CA VAL A 137 -32.82 9.04 -4.66
C VAL A 137 -33.85 8.21 -5.42
N HIS A 138 -33.72 8.16 -6.74
CA HIS A 138 -34.65 7.51 -7.64
C HIS A 138 -34.24 6.05 -7.86
N LEU A 139 -35.09 5.09 -7.48
CA LEU A 139 -34.79 3.66 -7.64
C LEU A 139 -34.61 3.26 -9.12
N ASN A 140 -35.33 3.92 -10.03
CA ASN A 140 -35.16 3.76 -11.48
C ASN A 140 -33.72 4.02 -11.92
N PHE A 141 -32.97 4.87 -11.21
CA PHE A 141 -31.60 5.18 -11.58
C PHE A 141 -30.68 3.95 -11.53
N PHE A 142 -30.98 2.97 -10.69
CA PHE A 142 -30.19 1.74 -10.57
C PHE A 142 -30.75 0.57 -11.37
N THR A 143 -32.02 0.62 -11.77
CA THR A 143 -32.72 -0.53 -12.38
C THR A 143 -33.05 -0.34 -13.86
N GLN A 144 -33.07 0.90 -14.35
CA GLN A 144 -33.39 1.23 -15.74
C GLN A 144 -32.15 1.69 -16.51
N ASP A 145 -32.23 1.59 -17.83
CA ASP A 145 -31.29 2.20 -18.76
C ASP A 145 -31.79 3.57 -19.26
N MET A 146 -31.19 4.11 -20.30
CA MET A 146 -31.55 5.43 -20.85
C MET A 146 -32.39 5.32 -22.13
N GLU A 147 -32.81 4.13 -22.57
CA GLU A 147 -33.51 3.94 -23.85
C GLU A 147 -34.76 4.82 -23.96
N LEU A 148 -35.57 4.84 -22.90
CA LEU A 148 -36.82 5.61 -22.82
C LEU A 148 -36.64 7.00 -22.22
N ALA A 149 -35.40 7.41 -21.88
CA ALA A 149 -35.12 8.63 -21.14
C ALA A 149 -34.43 9.67 -22.04
N GLY A 150 -35.25 10.50 -22.68
CA GLY A 150 -34.74 11.65 -23.45
C GLY A 150 -34.02 12.70 -22.57
N PRO A 151 -33.34 13.67 -23.19
CA PRO A 151 -32.64 14.74 -22.47
C PRO A 151 -33.56 15.61 -21.60
N LEU A 152 -34.81 15.80 -22.03
CA LEU A 152 -35.81 16.65 -21.35
C LEU A 152 -36.66 15.88 -20.33
N GLU A 153 -36.54 14.55 -20.28
CA GLU A 153 -37.31 13.74 -19.35
C GLU A 153 -36.85 13.98 -17.89
N PRO A 154 -37.75 13.90 -16.91
CA PRO A 154 -37.40 14.07 -15.51
C PRO A 154 -36.50 12.94 -14.99
N LEU A 155 -35.87 13.16 -13.84
CA LEU A 155 -34.99 12.19 -13.17
C LEU A 155 -35.71 10.89 -12.73
N SER A 156 -37.04 10.86 -12.76
CA SER A 156 -37.85 9.67 -12.50
C SER A 156 -37.89 8.68 -13.66
N VAL A 157 -37.38 9.06 -14.84
CA VAL A 157 -37.35 8.20 -16.03
C VAL A 157 -35.89 7.93 -16.40
N GLY A 158 -35.58 6.63 -16.52
CA GLY A 158 -34.28 6.11 -16.90
C GLY A 158 -33.27 5.96 -15.75
N GLY A 159 -32.20 5.24 -16.02
CA GLY A 159 -31.08 5.07 -15.10
C GLY A 159 -29.72 4.77 -15.72
N ALA A 160 -28.77 4.49 -14.85
CA ALA A 160 -27.36 4.24 -15.17
C ALA A 160 -27.01 2.75 -15.24
N LEU A 161 -28.00 1.86 -15.29
CA LEU A 161 -27.77 0.41 -15.24
C LEU A 161 -26.95 -0.07 -16.45
N HIS A 162 -27.27 0.41 -17.66
CA HIS A 162 -26.52 0.11 -18.88
C HIS A 162 -25.02 0.46 -18.75
N ALA A 163 -24.72 1.66 -18.24
CA ALA A 163 -23.35 2.12 -18.05
C ALA A 163 -22.63 1.36 -16.93
N ALA A 164 -23.33 0.97 -15.85
CA ALA A 164 -22.76 0.17 -14.77
C ALA A 164 -22.41 -1.25 -15.23
N ALA A 165 -23.32 -1.92 -15.94
CA ALA A 165 -23.07 -3.23 -16.53
C ALA A 165 -21.93 -3.18 -17.56
N GLY A 166 -21.96 -2.20 -18.47
CA GLY A 166 -20.90 -2.02 -19.46
C GLY A 166 -19.53 -1.81 -18.83
N THR A 167 -19.44 -0.99 -17.77
CA THR A 167 -18.19 -0.80 -17.02
C THR A 167 -17.67 -2.11 -16.45
N LEU A 168 -18.53 -2.88 -15.77
CA LEU A 168 -18.13 -4.14 -15.15
C LEU A 168 -17.67 -5.17 -16.20
N ILE A 169 -18.40 -5.32 -17.30
CA ILE A 169 -18.05 -6.23 -18.39
C ILE A 169 -16.70 -5.85 -19.00
N MET A 170 -16.51 -4.57 -19.35
CA MET A 170 -15.23 -4.07 -19.91
C MET A 170 -14.05 -4.33 -18.98
N ILE A 171 -14.18 -4.04 -17.68
CA ILE A 171 -13.11 -4.22 -16.71
C ILE A 171 -12.81 -5.70 -16.50
N VAL A 172 -13.82 -6.55 -16.36
CA VAL A 172 -13.62 -7.99 -16.17
C VAL A 172 -12.87 -8.56 -17.38
N LEU A 173 -13.30 -8.21 -18.59
CA LEU A 173 -12.64 -8.67 -19.81
C LEU A 173 -11.20 -8.14 -19.93
N ALA A 174 -10.98 -6.86 -19.62
CA ALA A 174 -9.65 -6.28 -19.58
C ALA A 174 -8.74 -6.97 -18.54
N LEU A 175 -9.27 -7.32 -17.36
CA LEU A 175 -8.52 -8.02 -16.32
C LEU A 175 -8.17 -9.45 -16.71
N VAL A 176 -9.08 -10.16 -17.36
CA VAL A 176 -8.84 -11.52 -17.86
C VAL A 176 -7.64 -11.56 -18.81
N ILE A 177 -7.42 -10.50 -19.59
CA ILE A 177 -6.28 -10.36 -20.50
C ILE A 177 -5.03 -9.83 -19.75
N THR A 178 -5.20 -8.73 -19.02
CA THR A 178 -4.08 -7.94 -18.50
C THR A 178 -3.41 -8.59 -17.30
N VAL A 179 -4.18 -9.19 -16.38
CA VAL A 179 -3.63 -9.79 -15.15
C VAL A 179 -2.67 -10.95 -15.47
N PRO A 180 -3.04 -11.98 -16.25
CA PRO A 180 -2.10 -13.06 -16.54
C PRO A 180 -0.88 -12.56 -17.32
N LEU A 181 -1.10 -11.71 -18.34
CA LEU A 181 0.02 -11.19 -19.15
C LEU A 181 0.98 -10.33 -18.31
N GLY A 182 0.44 -9.47 -17.46
CA GLY A 182 1.20 -8.59 -16.60
C GLY A 182 1.99 -9.33 -15.52
N LEU A 183 1.36 -10.31 -14.86
CA LEU A 183 2.02 -11.12 -13.83
C LEU A 183 3.09 -12.03 -14.42
N VAL A 184 2.83 -12.67 -15.57
CA VAL A 184 3.83 -13.50 -16.26
C VAL A 184 5.02 -12.65 -16.69
N CYS A 185 4.79 -11.45 -17.25
CA CYS A 185 5.86 -10.53 -17.61
C CYS A 185 6.67 -10.08 -16.37
N ALA A 186 6.01 -9.74 -15.26
CA ALA A 186 6.70 -9.37 -14.02
C ALA A 186 7.53 -10.52 -13.45
N VAL A 187 7.04 -11.77 -13.50
CA VAL A 187 7.82 -12.95 -13.10
C VAL A 187 9.03 -13.13 -14.02
N PHE A 188 8.83 -13.04 -15.34
CA PHE A 188 9.91 -13.13 -16.32
C PHE A 188 11.03 -12.10 -16.04
N LEU A 189 10.64 -10.84 -15.79
CA LEU A 189 11.56 -9.75 -15.48
C LEU A 189 12.38 -9.94 -14.20
N ASN A 190 11.94 -10.82 -13.29
CA ASN A 190 12.62 -11.10 -12.01
C ASN A 190 13.42 -12.40 -12.01
N GLU A 191 12.92 -13.45 -12.66
CA GLU A 191 13.53 -14.79 -12.63
C GLU A 191 14.53 -15.01 -13.78
N VAL A 192 14.46 -14.21 -14.84
CA VAL A 192 15.35 -14.30 -16.01
C VAL A 192 16.22 -13.03 -16.11
N PRO A 193 17.36 -12.97 -15.41
CA PRO A 193 18.29 -11.85 -15.54
C PRO A 193 18.92 -11.86 -16.94
N GLY A 194 18.98 -10.70 -17.61
CA GLY A 194 19.61 -10.57 -18.93
C GLY A 194 19.36 -9.20 -19.59
N THR A 195 20.03 -8.98 -20.73
CA THR A 195 19.84 -7.77 -21.56
C THR A 195 18.42 -7.66 -22.10
N PHE A 196 17.79 -8.79 -22.44
CA PHE A 196 16.41 -8.82 -22.90
C PHE A 196 15.42 -8.39 -21.81
N ALA A 197 15.61 -8.79 -20.55
CA ALA A 197 14.78 -8.30 -19.44
C ALA A 197 14.94 -6.80 -19.21
N ARG A 198 16.14 -6.24 -19.42
CA ARG A 198 16.35 -4.77 -19.39
C ARG A 198 15.62 -4.08 -20.52
N PHE A 199 15.67 -4.62 -21.73
CA PHE A 199 14.95 -4.11 -22.89
C PHE A 199 13.43 -4.14 -22.69
N VAL A 200 12.86 -5.25 -22.23
CA VAL A 200 11.42 -5.37 -21.92
C VAL A 200 11.02 -4.35 -20.85
N ARG A 201 11.84 -4.16 -19.81
CA ARG A 201 11.61 -3.14 -18.79
C ARG A 201 11.56 -1.73 -19.37
N THR A 202 12.48 -1.40 -20.27
CA THR A 202 12.47 -0.11 -20.98
C THR A 202 11.21 0.08 -21.81
N ILE A 203 10.72 -0.96 -22.50
CA ILE A 203 9.44 -0.90 -23.23
C ILE A 203 8.28 -0.64 -22.27
N VAL A 204 8.19 -1.39 -21.18
CA VAL A 204 7.12 -1.24 -20.17
C VAL A 204 7.14 0.17 -19.56
N GLU A 205 8.31 0.72 -19.29
CA GLU A 205 8.48 2.09 -18.80
C GLU A 205 8.04 3.11 -19.87
N ALA A 206 8.42 2.92 -21.13
CA ALA A 206 8.00 3.78 -22.23
C ALA A 206 6.47 3.75 -22.45
N MET A 207 5.81 2.60 -22.27
CA MET A 207 4.36 2.49 -22.36
C MET A 207 3.63 3.37 -21.33
N THR A 208 4.23 3.62 -20.16
CA THR A 208 3.61 4.52 -19.16
C THR A 208 3.63 5.99 -19.54
N ALA A 209 4.44 6.38 -20.52
CA ALA A 209 4.52 7.75 -21.03
C ALA A 209 3.48 8.04 -22.13
N LEU A 210 2.84 7.01 -22.68
CA LEU A 210 1.85 7.17 -23.75
C LEU A 210 0.58 7.87 -23.20
N PRO A 211 0.07 8.92 -23.86
CA PRO A 211 -1.22 9.51 -23.52
C PRO A 211 -2.34 8.48 -23.65
N SER A 212 -3.33 8.52 -22.75
CA SER A 212 -4.39 7.50 -22.72
C SER A 212 -5.26 7.45 -23.98
N ILE A 213 -5.41 8.58 -24.68
CA ILE A 213 -6.11 8.64 -25.97
C ILE A 213 -5.39 7.86 -27.08
N VAL A 214 -4.05 7.78 -27.01
CA VAL A 214 -3.23 7.08 -28.03
C VAL A 214 -3.47 5.58 -27.97
N ALA A 215 -3.65 5.00 -26.77
CA ALA A 215 -4.03 3.60 -26.63
C ALA A 215 -5.41 3.31 -27.25
N GLY A 216 -6.38 4.22 -27.07
CA GLY A 216 -7.68 4.13 -27.75
C GLY A 216 -7.56 4.20 -29.27
N LEU A 217 -6.79 5.17 -29.78
CA LEU A 217 -6.57 5.34 -31.21
C LEU A 217 -5.84 4.14 -31.84
N PHE A 218 -4.88 3.56 -31.11
CA PHE A 218 -4.19 2.34 -31.55
C PHE A 218 -5.16 1.18 -31.75
N ILE A 219 -6.04 0.93 -30.78
CA ILE A 219 -7.05 -0.14 -30.89
C ILE A 219 -8.09 0.19 -31.96
N TYR A 220 -8.52 1.45 -32.06
CA TYR A 220 -9.41 1.89 -33.12
C TYR A 220 -8.82 1.63 -34.52
N ALA A 221 -7.55 2.00 -34.75
CA ALA A 221 -6.91 1.81 -36.03
C ALA A 221 -6.64 0.33 -36.35
N THR A 222 -6.20 -0.46 -35.36
CA THR A 222 -5.79 -1.85 -35.59
C THR A 222 -6.94 -2.83 -35.57
N VAL A 223 -7.83 -2.73 -34.58
CA VAL A 223 -8.91 -3.69 -34.36
C VAL A 223 -10.17 -3.28 -35.11
N ILE A 224 -10.59 -2.02 -34.96
CA ILE A 224 -11.84 -1.57 -35.61
C ILE A 224 -11.64 -1.41 -37.11
N LEU A 225 -10.68 -0.57 -37.54
CA LEU A 225 -10.45 -0.35 -38.97
C LEU A 225 -9.66 -1.47 -39.64
N GLY A 226 -8.69 -2.07 -38.95
CA GLY A 226 -7.81 -3.08 -39.54
C GLY A 226 -8.44 -4.46 -39.64
N ILE A 227 -9.12 -4.93 -38.58
CA ILE A 227 -9.79 -6.25 -38.55
C ILE A 227 -11.25 -6.13 -39.04
N GLY A 228 -11.82 -4.93 -39.04
CA GLY A 228 -13.22 -4.70 -39.42
C GLY A 228 -14.20 -5.00 -38.29
N MET A 229 -13.76 -4.90 -37.03
CA MET A 229 -14.65 -5.05 -35.87
C MET A 229 -15.42 -3.75 -35.61
N ASP A 230 -16.68 -3.85 -35.19
CA ASP A 230 -17.44 -2.68 -34.77
C ASP A 230 -16.99 -2.18 -33.39
N GLN A 231 -17.36 -0.93 -33.09
CA GLN A 231 -17.23 -0.38 -31.75
C GLN A 231 -18.02 -1.25 -30.77
N SER A 232 -17.32 -1.76 -29.75
CA SER A 232 -17.83 -2.81 -28.87
C SER A 232 -17.14 -2.81 -27.52
N GLY A 233 -17.76 -3.48 -26.55
CA GLY A 233 -17.16 -3.69 -25.22
C GLY A 233 -15.81 -4.40 -25.26
N LEU A 234 -15.61 -5.33 -26.21
CA LEU A 234 -14.34 -6.02 -26.42
C LEU A 234 -13.26 -5.05 -26.92
N ALA A 235 -13.56 -4.22 -27.94
CA ALA A 235 -12.60 -3.22 -28.41
C ALA A 235 -12.19 -2.27 -27.28
N ALA A 236 -13.14 -1.82 -26.45
CA ALA A 236 -12.86 -1.01 -25.28
C ALA A 236 -12.00 -1.73 -24.24
N SER A 237 -12.28 -2.99 -23.96
CA SER A 237 -11.50 -3.80 -23.02
C SER A 237 -10.04 -4.00 -23.47
N LEU A 238 -9.79 -4.10 -24.78
CA LEU A 238 -8.44 -4.18 -25.35
C LEU A 238 -7.69 -2.86 -25.14
N ALA A 239 -8.35 -1.72 -25.35
CA ALA A 239 -7.75 -0.41 -25.14
C ALA A 239 -7.44 -0.16 -23.66
N LEU A 240 -8.35 -0.55 -22.76
CA LEU A 240 -8.11 -0.54 -21.32
C LEU A 240 -6.95 -1.46 -20.93
N SER A 241 -6.83 -2.63 -21.56
CA SER A 241 -5.75 -3.57 -21.29
C SER A 241 -4.38 -2.99 -21.62
N VAL A 242 -4.24 -2.28 -22.75
CA VAL A 242 -2.99 -1.60 -23.14
C VAL A 242 -2.54 -0.60 -22.08
N MET A 243 -3.48 0.14 -21.50
CA MET A 243 -3.21 1.14 -20.44
C MET A 243 -2.89 0.51 -19.08
N MET A 244 -3.62 -0.55 -18.72
CA MET A 244 -3.47 -1.22 -17.42
C MET A 244 -2.20 -2.08 -17.35
N LEU A 245 -1.77 -2.65 -18.47
CA LEU A 245 -0.66 -3.59 -18.54
C LEU A 245 0.64 -3.06 -17.93
N PRO A 246 1.19 -1.89 -18.32
CA PRO A 246 2.45 -1.42 -17.77
C PRO A 246 2.38 -1.09 -16.28
N ILE A 247 1.20 -0.68 -15.79
CA ILE A 247 0.97 -0.38 -14.37
C ILE A 247 1.04 -1.67 -13.55
N ILE A 248 0.35 -2.72 -13.99
CA ILE A 248 0.36 -4.02 -13.30
C ILE A 248 1.75 -4.64 -13.35
N ILE A 249 2.44 -4.60 -14.50
CA ILE A 249 3.81 -5.14 -14.63
C ILE A 249 4.76 -4.45 -13.66
N ARG A 250 4.79 -3.10 -13.66
CA ARG A 250 5.73 -2.35 -12.82
C ARG A 250 5.44 -2.54 -11.33
N ALA A 251 4.17 -2.49 -10.94
CA ALA A 251 3.79 -2.70 -9.55
C ALA A 251 4.07 -4.15 -9.09
N ALA A 252 3.83 -5.15 -9.95
CA ALA A 252 4.14 -6.54 -9.64
C ALA A 252 5.65 -6.80 -9.57
N ASP A 253 6.44 -6.18 -10.46
CA ASP A 253 7.90 -6.30 -10.47
C ASP A 253 8.52 -5.78 -9.17
N VAL A 254 8.12 -4.60 -8.71
CA VAL A 254 8.58 -4.04 -7.43
C VAL A 254 8.25 -5.00 -6.28
N VAL A 255 7.03 -5.55 -6.26
CA VAL A 255 6.58 -6.50 -5.24
C VAL A 255 7.38 -7.81 -5.26
N ILE A 256 7.69 -8.36 -6.43
CA ILE A 256 8.47 -9.61 -6.54
C ILE A 256 9.91 -9.40 -6.08
N ARG A 257 10.51 -8.22 -6.34
CA ARG A 257 11.86 -7.87 -5.87
C ARG A 257 11.98 -7.84 -4.35
N LEU A 258 10.89 -7.58 -3.63
CA LEU A 258 10.88 -7.59 -2.16
C LEU A 258 10.99 -8.99 -1.55
N VAL A 259 10.78 -10.06 -2.34
CA VAL A 259 10.94 -11.43 -1.83
C VAL A 259 12.41 -11.69 -1.52
N PRO A 260 12.76 -12.15 -0.29
CA PRO A 260 14.14 -12.42 0.10
C PRO A 260 14.84 -13.40 -0.84
N GLY A 261 16.09 -13.10 -1.20
CA GLY A 261 16.93 -13.97 -2.04
C GLY A 261 17.15 -15.36 -1.44
N THR A 262 17.25 -15.45 -0.11
CA THR A 262 17.46 -16.70 0.64
C THR A 262 16.37 -17.75 0.38
N LEU A 263 15.12 -17.33 0.15
CA LEU A 263 14.02 -18.25 -0.20
C LEU A 263 14.23 -18.85 -1.60
N ARG A 264 14.78 -18.07 -2.55
CA ARG A 264 15.07 -18.55 -3.90
C ARG A 264 16.25 -19.51 -3.89
N GLU A 265 17.33 -19.15 -3.20
CA GLU A 265 18.53 -19.97 -3.04
C GLU A 265 18.21 -21.32 -2.38
N ALA A 266 17.41 -21.33 -1.31
CA ALA A 266 16.96 -22.56 -0.66
C ALA A 266 16.15 -23.46 -1.61
N ALA A 267 15.27 -22.88 -2.44
CA ALA A 267 14.52 -23.63 -3.44
C ALA A 267 15.46 -24.26 -4.49
N TYR A 268 16.41 -23.48 -5.03
CA TYR A 268 17.40 -23.99 -5.99
C TYR A 268 18.28 -25.08 -5.38
N ALA A 269 18.66 -24.98 -4.10
CA ALA A 269 19.41 -26.01 -3.39
C ALA A 269 18.64 -27.34 -3.24
N MET A 270 17.30 -27.29 -3.23
CA MET A 270 16.44 -28.48 -3.28
C MET A 270 16.26 -29.05 -4.70
N GLY A 271 17.00 -28.54 -5.69
CA GLY A 271 16.95 -29.02 -7.08
C GLY A 271 15.71 -28.55 -7.85
N THR A 272 15.01 -27.49 -7.40
CA THR A 272 13.85 -26.97 -8.12
C THR A 272 14.26 -26.09 -9.29
N SER A 273 13.58 -26.22 -10.43
CA SER A 273 13.78 -25.31 -11.57
C SER A 273 13.25 -23.90 -11.27
N ARG A 274 13.77 -22.89 -11.99
CA ARG A 274 13.36 -21.47 -11.83
C ARG A 274 11.85 -21.27 -11.93
N TRP A 275 11.21 -21.90 -12.91
CA TRP A 275 9.75 -21.85 -13.07
C TRP A 275 9.01 -22.42 -11.85
N ARG A 276 9.46 -23.57 -11.31
CA ARG A 276 8.85 -24.15 -10.10
C ARG A 276 9.06 -23.26 -8.88
N THR A 277 10.24 -22.67 -8.73
CA THR A 277 10.55 -21.69 -7.67
C THR A 277 9.64 -20.47 -7.76
N ALA A 278 9.42 -19.94 -8.97
CA ALA A 278 8.52 -18.81 -9.19
C ALA A 278 7.09 -19.14 -8.74
N TRP A 279 6.53 -20.26 -9.19
CA TRP A 279 5.14 -20.65 -8.90
C TRP A 279 4.89 -21.08 -7.46
N HIS A 280 5.82 -21.79 -6.84
CA HIS A 280 5.58 -22.42 -5.53
C HIS A 280 6.18 -21.63 -4.36
N VAL A 281 7.17 -20.77 -4.61
CA VAL A 281 7.86 -20.01 -3.56
C VAL A 281 7.61 -18.52 -3.72
N VAL A 282 7.94 -17.94 -4.88
CA VAL A 282 7.92 -16.48 -5.06
C VAL A 282 6.49 -15.94 -5.10
N LEU A 283 5.65 -16.41 -6.03
CA LEU A 283 4.27 -15.94 -6.19
C LEU A 283 3.43 -16.08 -4.90
N PRO A 284 3.48 -17.22 -4.17
CA PRO A 284 2.75 -17.34 -2.91
C PRO A 284 3.28 -16.40 -1.80
N THR A 285 4.59 -16.14 -1.79
CA THR A 285 5.23 -15.26 -0.80
C THR A 285 4.86 -13.79 -1.01
N CYS A 286 4.64 -13.35 -2.24
CA CYS A 286 4.27 -11.96 -2.53
C CYS A 286 2.80 -11.76 -2.92
N ARG A 287 1.95 -12.79 -2.78
CA ARG A 287 0.53 -12.78 -3.21
C ARG A 287 -0.25 -11.52 -2.81
N SER A 288 -0.11 -11.04 -1.57
CA SER A 288 -0.83 -9.85 -1.09
C SER A 288 -0.34 -8.56 -1.72
N GLY A 289 0.95 -8.49 -2.02
CA GLY A 289 1.53 -7.41 -2.80
C GLY A 289 1.01 -7.46 -4.23
N LEU A 290 0.99 -8.64 -4.86
CA LEU A 290 0.49 -8.82 -6.23
C LEU A 290 -0.99 -8.47 -6.36
N THR A 291 -1.83 -8.84 -5.39
CA THR A 291 -3.23 -8.38 -5.36
C THR A 291 -3.30 -6.86 -5.32
N THR A 292 -2.44 -6.21 -4.52
CA THR A 292 -2.40 -4.74 -4.46
C THR A 292 -1.95 -4.15 -5.80
N SER A 293 -0.97 -4.76 -6.47
CA SER A 293 -0.50 -4.36 -7.81
C SER A 293 -1.61 -4.44 -8.86
N VAL A 294 -2.38 -5.54 -8.87
CA VAL A 294 -3.55 -5.70 -9.75
C VAL A 294 -4.59 -4.64 -9.43
N ILE A 295 -4.94 -4.48 -8.15
CA ILE A 295 -5.91 -3.49 -7.68
C ILE A 295 -5.54 -2.07 -8.13
N LEU A 296 -4.27 -1.66 -8.03
CA LEU A 296 -3.80 -0.35 -8.48
C LEU A 296 -3.97 -0.17 -10.00
N GLY A 297 -3.65 -1.20 -10.79
CA GLY A 297 -3.87 -1.19 -12.24
C GLY A 297 -5.34 -1.13 -12.61
N THR A 298 -6.18 -1.95 -11.95
CA THR A 298 -7.62 -1.93 -12.12
C THR A 298 -8.19 -0.56 -11.80
N ALA A 299 -7.87 0.01 -10.64
CA ALA A 299 -8.38 1.31 -10.21
C ALA A 299 -8.10 2.42 -11.23
N ARG A 300 -6.95 2.36 -11.92
CA ARG A 300 -6.68 3.26 -13.05
C ARG A 300 -7.63 2.99 -14.22
N GLY A 301 -7.71 1.73 -14.68
CA GLY A 301 -8.53 1.35 -15.84
C GLY A 301 -10.03 1.61 -15.68
N ILE A 302 -10.61 1.42 -14.49
CA ILE A 302 -12.04 1.68 -14.25
C ILE A 302 -12.41 3.14 -14.51
N GLY A 303 -11.49 4.06 -14.23
CA GLY A 303 -11.71 5.50 -14.35
C GLY A 303 -11.25 6.10 -15.69
N GLU A 304 -10.85 5.31 -16.67
CA GLU A 304 -10.42 5.81 -17.98
C GLU A 304 -11.62 6.11 -18.90
N THR A 305 -11.68 7.35 -19.40
CA THR A 305 -12.70 7.76 -20.38
C THR A 305 -12.13 7.81 -21.79
N SER A 306 -10.92 8.35 -21.97
CA SER A 306 -10.32 8.64 -23.28
C SER A 306 -10.19 7.44 -24.22
N PRO A 307 -9.63 6.29 -23.81
CA PRO A 307 -9.53 5.13 -24.72
C PRO A 307 -10.89 4.53 -25.06
N VAL A 308 -11.82 4.55 -24.10
CA VAL A 308 -13.17 3.98 -24.22
C VAL A 308 -14.02 4.80 -25.18
N LEU A 309 -13.89 6.13 -25.16
CA LEU A 309 -14.61 7.06 -26.04
C LEU A 309 -14.46 6.70 -27.53
N LEU A 310 -13.28 6.24 -27.96
CA LEU A 310 -13.02 5.90 -29.35
C LEU A 310 -13.43 4.47 -29.71
N THR A 311 -13.52 3.57 -28.73
CA THR A 311 -13.56 2.13 -28.98
C THR A 311 -14.88 1.46 -28.60
N ALA A 312 -15.56 1.97 -27.58
CA ALA A 312 -16.79 1.38 -27.05
C ALA A 312 -18.07 1.88 -27.74
N GLY A 313 -18.00 3.05 -28.38
CA GLY A 313 -19.16 3.77 -28.88
C GLY A 313 -20.03 4.35 -27.74
N PHE A 314 -21.16 4.95 -28.13
CA PHE A 314 -22.13 5.50 -27.18
C PHE A 314 -23.55 5.01 -27.52
N THR A 315 -24.26 4.48 -26.52
CA THR A 315 -25.65 4.01 -26.63
C THR A 315 -26.40 4.28 -25.33
N SER A 316 -27.71 4.50 -25.46
CA SER A 316 -28.61 4.67 -24.31
C SER A 316 -29.26 3.35 -23.88
N GLU A 317 -29.21 2.33 -24.75
CA GLU A 317 -29.77 1.00 -24.54
C GLU A 317 -28.83 0.10 -23.74
N MET A 318 -29.42 -0.83 -22.98
CA MET A 318 -28.66 -1.88 -22.31
C MET A 318 -28.13 -2.91 -23.31
N ASN A 319 -26.82 -2.87 -23.58
CA ASN A 319 -26.11 -3.92 -24.28
C ASN A 319 -25.28 -4.79 -23.31
N LEU A 320 -25.54 -6.10 -23.31
CA LEU A 320 -24.81 -7.09 -22.50
C LEU A 320 -23.84 -7.93 -23.32
N ASP A 321 -23.87 -7.86 -24.66
CA ASP A 321 -22.93 -8.56 -25.51
C ASP A 321 -21.66 -7.71 -25.71
N PRO A 322 -20.49 -8.11 -25.18
CA PRO A 322 -19.26 -7.36 -25.38
C PRO A 322 -18.71 -7.48 -26.80
N LEU A 323 -19.16 -8.44 -27.61
CA LEU A 323 -18.61 -8.71 -28.94
C LEU A 323 -19.28 -7.89 -30.03
N SER A 324 -20.53 -7.47 -29.82
CA SER A 324 -21.33 -6.78 -30.81
C SER A 324 -22.03 -5.56 -30.22
N GLY A 325 -22.09 -4.49 -31.00
CA GLY A 325 -22.77 -3.26 -30.63
C GLY A 325 -22.04 -2.39 -29.59
N PRO A 326 -22.39 -1.09 -29.54
CA PRO A 326 -21.79 -0.15 -28.60
C PRO A 326 -22.12 -0.50 -27.14
N MET A 327 -21.21 -0.18 -26.23
CA MET A 327 -21.38 -0.43 -24.79
C MET A 327 -20.76 0.71 -23.97
N VAL A 328 -21.60 1.42 -23.20
CA VAL A 328 -21.17 2.62 -22.48
C VAL A 328 -20.56 2.27 -21.12
N SER A 329 -19.51 3.01 -20.73
CA SER A 329 -18.95 2.98 -19.37
C SER A 329 -19.48 4.13 -18.53
N LEU A 330 -19.48 4.00 -17.20
CA LEU A 330 -19.87 5.07 -16.27
C LEU A 330 -19.00 6.34 -16.41
N PRO A 331 -17.66 6.25 -16.59
CA PRO A 331 -16.86 7.44 -16.90
C PRO A 331 -17.30 8.14 -18.18
N LEU A 332 -17.61 7.37 -19.24
CA LEU A 332 -18.08 7.91 -20.51
C LEU A 332 -19.47 8.53 -20.40
N ALA A 333 -20.41 7.85 -19.75
CA ALA A 333 -21.74 8.38 -19.46
C ALA A 333 -21.67 9.67 -18.65
N THR A 334 -20.82 9.71 -17.62
CA THR A 334 -20.59 10.92 -16.81
C THR A 334 -20.10 12.07 -17.68
N PHE A 335 -19.13 11.82 -18.56
CA PHE A 335 -18.58 12.83 -19.44
C PHE A 335 -19.63 13.40 -20.40
N GLU A 336 -20.39 12.54 -21.07
CA GLU A 336 -21.43 12.97 -22.03
C GLU A 336 -22.59 13.69 -21.32
N PHE A 337 -23.02 13.22 -20.15
CA PHE A 337 -24.13 13.82 -19.41
C PHE A 337 -23.80 15.19 -18.81
N VAL A 338 -22.59 15.36 -18.26
CA VAL A 338 -22.15 16.66 -17.70
C VAL A 338 -21.88 17.69 -18.79
N LYS A 339 -21.52 17.25 -20.01
CA LYS A 339 -21.32 18.13 -21.17
C LYS A 339 -22.63 18.71 -21.71
N SER A 340 -23.77 18.08 -21.41
CA SER A 340 -25.08 18.55 -21.83
C SER A 340 -25.42 19.92 -21.23
N PRO A 341 -26.07 20.84 -21.98
CA PRO A 341 -26.53 22.12 -21.43
C PRO A 341 -27.73 21.96 -20.48
N GLU A 342 -28.41 20.80 -20.49
CA GLU A 342 -29.63 20.58 -19.72
C GLU A 342 -29.32 20.22 -18.24
N PRO A 343 -29.85 20.96 -17.25
CA PRO A 343 -29.58 20.72 -15.83
C PRO A 343 -30.00 19.33 -15.32
N THR A 344 -31.03 18.72 -15.91
CA THR A 344 -31.43 17.34 -15.56
C THR A 344 -30.35 16.33 -15.98
N MET A 345 -29.77 16.49 -17.16
CA MET A 345 -28.67 15.66 -17.67
C MET A 345 -27.40 15.86 -16.86
N VAL A 346 -27.07 17.11 -16.49
CA VAL A 346 -25.92 17.38 -15.59
C VAL A 346 -26.11 16.67 -14.25
N SER A 347 -27.34 16.69 -13.69
CA SER A 347 -27.67 15.98 -12.45
C SER A 347 -27.54 14.45 -12.60
N ARG A 348 -27.98 13.88 -13.74
CA ARG A 348 -27.77 12.46 -14.08
C ARG A 348 -26.28 12.12 -14.17
N GLY A 349 -25.46 13.00 -14.76
CA GLY A 349 -24.01 12.86 -14.87
C GLY A 349 -23.29 12.84 -13.51
N PHE A 350 -23.67 13.71 -12.57
CA PHE A 350 -23.16 13.60 -11.20
C PHE A 350 -23.68 12.35 -10.47
N GLY A 351 -24.88 11.88 -10.81
CA GLY A 351 -25.41 10.58 -10.38
C GLY A 351 -24.55 9.41 -10.87
N THR A 352 -24.17 9.38 -12.16
CA THR A 352 -23.31 8.33 -12.72
C THR A 352 -21.91 8.39 -12.14
N ALA A 353 -21.36 9.59 -11.91
CA ALA A 353 -20.07 9.77 -11.25
C ALA A 353 -20.08 9.21 -9.81
N SER A 354 -21.14 9.49 -9.07
CA SER A 354 -21.31 8.99 -7.70
C SER A 354 -21.46 7.47 -7.68
N LEU A 355 -22.23 6.92 -8.60
CA LEU A 355 -22.38 5.47 -8.77
C LEU A 355 -21.03 4.81 -9.10
N LEU A 356 -20.24 5.40 -9.99
CA LEU A 356 -18.88 4.94 -10.30
C LEU A 356 -17.99 4.92 -9.04
N MET A 357 -18.00 5.98 -8.23
CA MET A 357 -17.21 6.03 -7.00
C MET A 357 -17.60 4.93 -6.02
N VAL A 358 -18.91 4.73 -5.79
CA VAL A 358 -19.41 3.67 -4.91
C VAL A 358 -19.06 2.29 -5.48
N MET A 359 -19.23 2.08 -6.78
CA MET A 359 -18.91 0.82 -7.44
C MET A 359 -17.41 0.50 -7.34
N VAL A 360 -16.54 1.47 -7.60
CA VAL A 360 -15.08 1.32 -7.43
C VAL A 360 -14.74 0.98 -5.98
N LEU A 361 -15.34 1.66 -5.01
CA LEU A 361 -15.12 1.38 -3.59
C LEU A 361 -15.53 -0.06 -3.24
N LEU A 362 -16.70 -0.51 -3.71
CA LEU A 362 -17.19 -1.87 -3.48
C LEU A 362 -16.27 -2.91 -4.13
N LEU A 363 -15.87 -2.71 -5.40
CA LEU A 363 -14.93 -3.57 -6.08
C LEU A 363 -13.58 -3.62 -5.38
N PHE A 364 -13.10 -2.48 -4.87
CA PHE A 364 -11.83 -2.39 -4.13
C PHE A 364 -11.89 -3.14 -2.81
N VAL A 365 -12.98 -2.98 -2.04
CA VAL A 365 -13.21 -3.72 -0.79
C VAL A 365 -13.32 -5.22 -1.07
N ALA A 366 -14.09 -5.62 -2.08
CA ALA A 366 -14.24 -7.01 -2.48
C ALA A 366 -12.88 -7.62 -2.89
N ALA A 367 -12.13 -6.95 -3.76
CA ALA A 367 -10.81 -7.37 -4.21
C ALA A 367 -9.82 -7.47 -3.03
N ARG A 368 -9.88 -6.54 -2.06
CA ARG A 368 -9.03 -6.58 -0.87
C ARG A 368 -9.37 -7.75 0.05
N VAL A 369 -10.65 -8.06 0.22
CA VAL A 369 -11.10 -9.20 1.02
C VAL A 369 -10.71 -10.52 0.36
N LEU A 370 -10.89 -10.64 -0.96
CA LEU A 370 -10.53 -11.82 -1.75
C LEU A 370 -9.00 -12.04 -1.83
N GLY A 371 -8.23 -10.96 -1.98
CA GLY A 371 -6.77 -10.99 -2.04
C GLY A 371 -6.08 -11.48 -0.76
N GLY A 372 -6.82 -11.54 0.35
CA GLY A 372 -6.36 -12.09 1.61
C GLY A 372 -5.25 -11.27 2.28
N ARG A 373 -4.81 -11.77 3.44
CA ARG A 373 -3.71 -11.17 4.22
C ARG A 373 -2.36 -11.74 3.77
N GLY A 374 -1.31 -10.91 3.84
CA GLY A 374 0.04 -11.32 3.46
C GLY A 374 0.54 -12.55 4.22
N PRO A 375 1.46 -13.32 3.64
CA PRO A 375 2.04 -14.48 4.33
C PRO A 375 2.67 -14.04 5.65
N GLY A 376 2.36 -14.78 6.72
CA GLY A 376 2.78 -14.47 8.10
C GLY A 376 1.73 -13.74 8.93
N GLN A 377 0.74 -13.07 8.33
CA GLN A 377 -0.38 -12.48 9.06
C GLN A 377 -1.50 -13.50 9.25
N LEU A 378 -1.30 -14.40 10.21
CA LEU A 378 -2.33 -15.36 10.61
C LEU A 378 -3.46 -14.63 11.33
N THR A 379 -4.71 -14.96 11.00
CA THR A 379 -5.84 -14.53 11.82
C THR A 379 -5.66 -15.12 13.23
N ARG A 380 -6.11 -14.44 14.30
CA ARG A 380 -6.04 -14.98 15.68
C ARG A 380 -6.50 -16.45 15.78
N ARG A 381 -7.53 -16.83 15.02
CA ARG A 381 -8.01 -18.21 14.89
C ARG A 381 -7.02 -19.17 14.24
N GLN A 382 -6.33 -18.75 13.17
CA GLN A 382 -5.33 -19.54 12.45
C GLN A 382 -4.02 -19.67 13.24
N GLU A 383 -3.61 -18.61 13.93
CA GLU A 383 -2.48 -18.61 14.84
C GLU A 383 -2.70 -19.62 15.96
N HIS A 384 -3.88 -19.57 16.61
CA HIS A 384 -4.23 -20.53 17.66
C HIS A 384 -4.22 -21.98 17.14
N ARG A 385 -4.78 -22.24 15.94
CA ARG A 385 -4.73 -23.56 15.30
C ARG A 385 -3.29 -24.03 15.05
N ARG A 386 -2.41 -23.17 14.53
CA ARG A 386 -0.99 -23.51 14.32
C ARG A 386 -0.26 -23.80 15.62
N VAL A 387 -0.46 -23.00 16.66
CA VAL A 387 0.15 -23.23 17.97
C VAL A 387 -0.33 -24.56 18.56
N THR A 388 -1.62 -24.88 18.44
CA THR A 388 -2.14 -26.18 18.90
C THR A 388 -1.59 -27.35 18.09
N ALA A 389 -1.46 -27.22 16.77
CA ALA A 389 -0.85 -28.25 15.92
C ALA A 389 0.64 -28.46 16.26
N SER A 390 1.40 -27.37 16.38
CA SER A 390 2.81 -27.40 16.78
C SER A 390 3.00 -28.05 18.16
N ARG A 391 2.14 -27.75 19.14
CA ARG A 391 2.14 -28.42 20.45
C ARG A 391 1.84 -29.92 20.35
N ARG A 392 0.94 -30.34 19.46
CA ARG A 392 0.64 -31.76 19.21
C ARG A 392 1.85 -32.47 18.59
N ASP A 393 2.50 -31.84 17.62
CA ASP A 393 3.68 -32.39 16.96
C ASP A 393 4.85 -32.50 17.94
N ALA A 394 5.11 -31.47 18.75
CA ALA A 394 6.14 -31.50 19.78
C ALA A 394 5.93 -32.65 20.77
N ARG A 395 4.68 -32.91 21.19
CA ARG A 395 4.34 -34.07 22.03
C ARG A 395 4.59 -35.39 21.32
N ARG A 396 4.25 -35.50 20.02
CA ARG A 396 4.48 -36.71 19.21
C ARG A 396 5.98 -37.02 19.08
N TYR A 397 6.82 -36.00 18.87
CA TYR A 397 8.27 -36.16 18.81
C TYR A 397 8.87 -36.55 20.15
N ALA A 398 8.44 -35.92 21.25
CA ALA A 398 8.89 -36.27 22.60
C ALA A 398 8.56 -37.73 22.97
N GLN A 399 7.37 -38.22 22.60
CA GLN A 399 6.98 -39.62 22.81
C GLN A 399 7.77 -40.62 21.95
N ARG A 400 8.17 -40.23 20.73
CA ARG A 400 9.05 -41.04 19.88
C ARG A 400 10.48 -41.06 20.41
N ALA A 401 10.99 -39.92 20.87
CA ALA A 401 12.31 -39.84 21.50
C ALA A 401 12.38 -40.69 22.77
N GLY A 402 11.33 -40.69 23.60
CA GLY A 402 11.23 -41.57 24.77
C GLY A 402 11.01 -43.06 24.46
N ARG A 403 10.67 -43.42 23.21
CA ARG A 403 10.57 -44.80 22.73
C ARG A 403 11.80 -45.27 21.94
N ALA A 404 12.71 -44.37 21.61
CA ALA A 404 13.94 -44.71 20.92
C ALA A 404 14.92 -45.40 21.90
N VAL A 405 14.98 -46.72 21.78
CA VAL A 405 15.98 -47.67 22.29
C VAL A 405 16.03 -47.90 23.81
N PRO A 406 15.16 -48.77 24.36
CA PRO A 406 15.54 -49.59 25.51
C PRO A 406 16.60 -50.59 25.05
N GLY A 407 17.88 -50.23 25.20
CA GLY A 407 19.01 -51.06 24.78
C GLY A 407 20.38 -50.37 24.79
N ALA A 408 20.46 -49.05 24.96
CA ALA A 408 21.72 -48.32 24.97
C ALA A 408 22.07 -47.74 26.35
N SER A 409 22.12 -48.57 27.39
CA SER A 409 22.97 -48.32 28.57
C SER A 409 22.95 -49.53 29.54
N ALA A 410 23.89 -50.46 29.37
CA ALA A 410 24.53 -51.21 30.46
C ALA A 410 25.65 -52.12 29.92
N SER A 411 26.73 -51.55 29.39
CA SER A 411 28.04 -52.19 29.48
C SER A 411 29.11 -51.13 29.66
N GLY A 412 29.98 -51.37 30.64
CA GLY A 412 30.80 -50.35 31.28
C GLY A 412 31.88 -49.75 30.37
N ALA A 413 32.19 -48.49 30.64
CA ALA A 413 33.50 -47.93 30.36
C ALA A 413 33.80 -46.86 31.41
N SER A 414 34.55 -47.29 32.42
CA SER A 414 35.37 -46.40 33.24
C SER A 414 36.38 -45.65 32.37
N ALA A 415 36.58 -44.37 32.70
CA ALA A 415 37.78 -43.56 32.46
C ALA A 415 38.30 -43.42 31.00
N SER A 416 38.26 -42.20 30.45
CA SER A 416 39.38 -41.24 30.52
C SER A 416 39.26 -40.14 29.45
N GLY A 417 39.62 -38.91 29.83
CA GLY A 417 40.32 -37.95 28.98
C GLY A 417 39.62 -37.36 27.74
N ALA A 418 38.97 -36.21 27.91
CA ALA A 418 39.13 -35.04 27.02
C ALA A 418 38.27 -33.87 27.53
N SER A 419 38.89 -32.95 28.29
CA SER A 419 38.30 -31.68 28.67
C SER A 419 38.30 -30.71 27.48
N VAL A 420 37.12 -30.34 26.99
CA VAL A 420 36.91 -29.10 26.23
C VAL A 420 36.27 -28.09 27.17
N PRO A 421 36.90 -26.93 27.43
CA PRO A 421 36.36 -25.94 28.35
C PRO A 421 35.40 -24.97 27.64
N GLY A 422 34.28 -24.68 28.30
CA GLY A 422 33.64 -23.36 28.25
C GLY A 422 32.58 -23.13 27.16
N VAL A 423 31.33 -23.45 27.46
CA VAL A 423 30.19 -22.58 27.12
C VAL A 423 29.34 -22.43 28.37
N SER A 424 29.57 -21.35 29.10
CA SER A 424 28.62 -20.84 30.08
C SER A 424 27.45 -20.21 29.32
N ALA A 425 26.28 -20.83 29.35
CA ALA A 425 25.03 -20.15 29.04
C ALA A 425 24.47 -19.58 30.34
N SER A 426 24.94 -18.37 30.67
CA SER A 426 24.28 -17.46 31.63
C SER A 426 22.92 -17.05 31.07
N GLY A 427 21.97 -16.80 31.97
CA GLY A 427 20.55 -16.69 31.71
C GLY A 427 20.11 -15.55 30.80
N ALA A 428 18.99 -15.78 30.13
CA ALA A 428 18.08 -14.76 29.62
C ALA A 428 16.66 -15.14 30.03
N SER A 429 16.20 -14.49 31.09
CA SER A 429 14.85 -14.55 31.65
C SER A 429 13.80 -14.06 30.63
N VAL A 430 12.76 -14.86 30.45
CA VAL A 430 11.50 -14.45 29.80
C VAL A 430 10.72 -13.56 30.78
N PRO A 431 10.27 -12.34 30.43
CA PRO A 431 9.43 -11.54 31.32
C PRO A 431 7.99 -12.05 31.35
N GLY A 432 7.55 -12.43 32.55
CA GLY A 432 6.23 -12.28 33.14
C GLY A 432 4.97 -12.32 32.26
N VAL A 433 4.21 -13.42 32.38
CA VAL A 433 2.75 -13.36 32.45
C VAL A 433 2.35 -14.01 33.77
N SER A 434 1.97 -13.17 34.73
CA SER A 434 1.49 -13.58 36.05
C SER A 434 0.13 -14.27 35.92
N ALA A 435 0.08 -15.57 36.24
CA ALA A 435 -1.14 -16.25 36.60
C ALA A 435 -1.11 -16.50 38.11
N SER A 436 -1.77 -15.64 38.87
CA SER A 436 -2.11 -15.92 40.27
C SER A 436 -3.48 -16.60 40.29
N GLY A 437 -3.48 -17.90 40.56
CA GLY A 437 -4.68 -18.62 40.97
C GLY A 437 -4.82 -18.58 42.49
N ALA A 438 -6.03 -18.29 42.97
CA ALA A 438 -6.46 -18.62 44.32
C ALA A 438 -7.91 -19.12 44.27
N SER A 439 -8.00 -20.45 44.26
CA SER A 439 -8.95 -21.34 44.93
C SER A 439 -10.37 -20.87 45.36
N VAL A 440 -11.35 -21.61 44.83
CA VAL A 440 -12.35 -22.46 45.55
C VAL A 440 -13.59 -21.82 46.22
N SER A 441 -14.75 -22.40 45.83
CA SER A 441 -15.98 -22.67 46.59
C SER A 441 -17.06 -21.59 46.75
N ALA A 442 -18.15 -21.73 45.98
CA ALA A 442 -19.51 -22.06 46.44
C ALA A 442 -20.63 -21.43 45.56
N ASP A 443 -21.41 -22.30 44.89
CA ASP A 443 -22.82 -22.08 44.48
C ASP A 443 -23.70 -22.70 45.61
N PRO A 444 -25.01 -22.43 45.84
CA PRO A 444 -25.99 -21.92 44.87
C PRO A 444 -27.11 -20.98 45.38
N ARG A 445 -27.81 -20.40 44.40
CA ARG A 445 -29.22 -19.94 44.39
C ARG A 445 -29.95 -19.91 45.74
N THR A 446 -30.33 -18.72 46.23
CA THR A 446 -31.66 -18.43 46.82
C THR A 446 -31.83 -16.95 47.20
N ARG A 447 -33.10 -16.50 47.08
CA ARG A 447 -33.77 -15.35 47.73
C ARG A 447 -33.35 -13.93 47.35
N ARG A 448 -34.22 -13.18 46.63
CA ARG A 448 -35.43 -12.45 47.08
C ARG A 448 -35.15 -11.25 48.01
N THR A 449 -35.60 -10.10 47.52
CA THR A 449 -36.27 -8.97 48.21
C THR A 449 -35.50 -7.94 49.05
N ARG A 450 -35.48 -6.70 48.52
CA ARG A 450 -36.24 -5.51 48.99
C ARG A 450 -35.71 -4.73 50.22
N LYS A 451 -35.79 -3.38 50.07
CA LYS A 451 -35.75 -2.27 51.05
C LYS A 451 -34.35 -1.97 51.60
N GLY A 452 -33.79 -0.78 51.44
CA GLY A 452 -34.21 0.59 51.83
C GLY A 452 -32.97 1.21 52.52
N ARG A 453 -32.69 2.51 52.62
CA ARG A 453 -33.50 3.73 52.66
C ARG A 453 -32.52 4.93 52.72
N SER A 454 -32.92 6.07 52.12
CA SER A 454 -32.69 7.47 52.56
C SER A 454 -31.35 7.92 53.14
N SER A 455 -30.73 8.92 52.52
CA SER A 455 -30.99 10.35 52.78
C SER A 455 -30.67 11.17 51.55
#